data_AF-A0AA35QQK0-F1
#
_entry.id   AF-A0AA35QQK0-F1
#
_cell.length_a   1.000
_cell.length_b   1.000
_cell.length_c   1.000
_cell.angle_alpha   90.00
_cell.angle_beta   90.00
_cell.angle_gamma   90.00
#
_symmetry.space_group_name_H-M   'P 1'
#
loop_
_entity.id
_entity.type
_entity.pdbx_description
1 polymer ?
#
loop_
_entity_poly.entity_id
_entity_poly.type
_entity_poly.pdbx_seq_one_letter_code
_entity_poly.pdbx_strand_id
1 'polypeptide(L)'
;MKGISLKDIHPTTPWATFLRRKPPTTRNSYKLLKMLKNRGLYDIWGEQNPGDISHTFQSGRHDTVSRLDSILLTQGLIPSVESTNIGNIKITDHAPVEVIVKIGEGTQTTPSWSFSPILTTNKQIRESLTKTLQNYFKENDVNNITTPLLWDAMKAVTRGACIKEKTFLKKQTSSKISKIEQDITALSSRYKQTGSKNSSNL
;
A
#
# COMPACT_ATOMS: atom_id res chain seq x y z
N MET A 1 -47.71 -10.59 -5.10
CA MET A 1 -46.77 -9.79 -4.26
C MET A 1 -46.54 -8.47 -4.98
N LYS A 2 -46.91 -7.33 -4.37
CA LYS A 2 -46.80 -6.00 -4.99
C LYS A 2 -45.32 -5.63 -5.16
N GLY A 3 -44.92 -5.26 -6.38
CA GLY A 3 -43.58 -4.79 -6.68
C GLY A 3 -43.32 -3.44 -6.02
N ILE A 4 -42.17 -3.31 -5.36
CA ILE A 4 -41.74 -2.07 -4.70
C ILE A 4 -41.25 -1.11 -5.79
N SER A 5 -41.72 0.13 -5.75
CA SER A 5 -41.37 1.18 -6.71
C SER A 5 -39.97 1.73 -6.42
N LEU A 6 -39.21 2.06 -7.47
CA LEU A 6 -37.87 2.67 -7.40
C LEU A 6 -37.81 3.99 -6.61
N LYS A 7 -38.97 4.59 -6.32
CA LYS A 7 -39.11 5.84 -5.58
C LYS A 7 -39.16 5.63 -4.05
N ASP A 8 -39.29 4.38 -3.59
CA ASP A 8 -39.46 4.05 -2.17
C ASP A 8 -38.14 3.71 -1.45
N ILE A 9 -37.00 3.86 -2.12
CA ILE A 9 -35.66 3.53 -1.58
C ILE A 9 -35.02 4.81 -1.02
N HIS A 10 -34.97 4.92 0.31
CA HIS A 10 -34.30 6.03 1.00
C HIS A 10 -32.78 6.02 0.70
N PRO A 11 -32.13 7.18 0.46
CA PRO A 11 -30.74 7.25 -0.01
C PRO A 11 -29.65 6.83 1.00
N THR A 12 -30.00 6.32 2.19
CA THR A 12 -29.04 6.04 3.27
C THR A 12 -29.06 4.61 3.83
N THR A 13 -29.56 3.62 3.08
CA THR A 13 -29.50 2.22 3.55
C THR A 13 -28.20 1.51 3.10
N PRO A 14 -27.37 0.99 4.03
CA PRO A 14 -26.04 0.43 3.71
C PRO A 14 -26.02 -0.79 2.76
N TRP A 15 -27.15 -1.45 2.51
CA TRP A 15 -27.22 -2.67 1.69
C TRP A 15 -27.66 -2.43 0.24
N ALA A 16 -27.98 -1.19 -0.15
CA ALA A 16 -28.44 -0.85 -1.49
C ALA A 16 -27.30 -0.80 -2.55
N THR A 17 -26.06 -0.98 -2.12
CA THR A 17 -24.85 -0.79 -2.94
C THR A 17 -24.70 -1.82 -4.05
N PHE A 18 -25.17 -3.05 -3.83
CA PHE A 18 -25.04 -4.15 -4.78
C PHE A 18 -25.83 -3.96 -6.09
N LEU A 19 -26.88 -3.12 -6.09
CA LEU A 19 -27.76 -2.91 -7.25
C LEU A 19 -27.47 -1.62 -8.05
N ARG A 20 -26.50 -0.80 -7.63
CA ARG A 20 -26.10 0.42 -8.37
C ARG A 20 -24.93 0.24 -9.34
N ARG A 21 -24.33 -0.95 -9.37
CA ARG A 21 -23.41 -1.34 -10.45
C ARG A 21 -24.22 -1.65 -11.70
N LYS A 22 -23.68 -1.38 -12.90
CA LYS A 22 -24.26 -1.95 -14.14
C LYS A 22 -24.49 -3.45 -13.90
N PRO A 23 -25.70 -3.97 -14.13
CA PRO A 23 -26.00 -5.36 -13.81
C PRO A 23 -25.02 -6.27 -14.57
N PRO A 24 -24.59 -7.39 -13.97
CA PRO A 24 -23.71 -8.34 -14.62
C PRO A 24 -24.25 -8.68 -16.01
N THR A 25 -23.45 -8.41 -17.04
CA THR A 25 -23.84 -8.57 -18.44
C THR A 25 -24.01 -10.04 -18.83
N THR A 26 -23.45 -10.97 -18.04
CA THR A 26 -23.53 -12.40 -18.29
C THR A 26 -24.22 -13.16 -17.17
N ARG A 27 -24.88 -14.26 -17.54
CA ARG A 27 -25.52 -15.18 -16.59
C ARG A 27 -24.54 -15.74 -15.56
N ASN A 28 -23.28 -15.95 -15.95
CA ASN A 28 -22.25 -16.53 -15.09
C ASN A 28 -21.78 -15.54 -14.02
N SER A 29 -21.55 -14.27 -14.37
CA SER A 29 -21.19 -13.25 -13.39
C SER A 29 -22.33 -13.00 -12.39
N TYR A 30 -23.58 -13.03 -12.83
CA TYR A 30 -24.72 -12.98 -11.91
C TYR A 30 -24.75 -14.16 -10.93
N LYS A 31 -24.53 -15.40 -11.42
CA LYS A 31 -24.47 -16.60 -10.57
C LYS A 31 -23.33 -16.52 -9.55
N LEU A 32 -22.15 -16.07 -9.97
CA LEU A 32 -20.99 -15.89 -9.11
C LEU A 32 -21.31 -14.90 -7.98
N LEU A 33 -21.81 -13.71 -8.31
CA LEU A 33 -22.13 -12.70 -7.30
C LEU A 33 -23.21 -13.20 -6.33
N LYS A 34 -24.22 -13.92 -6.83
CA LYS A 34 -25.24 -14.56 -5.98
C LYS A 34 -24.62 -15.61 -5.05
N MET A 35 -23.68 -16.42 -5.54
CA MET A 35 -22.97 -17.42 -4.73
C MET A 35 -22.13 -16.77 -3.63
N LEU A 36 -21.36 -15.71 -3.96
CA LEU A 36 -20.56 -14.97 -2.98
C LEU A 36 -21.44 -14.39 -1.88
N LYS A 37 -22.56 -13.75 -2.26
CA LYS A 37 -23.54 -13.23 -1.32
C LYS A 37 -24.13 -14.32 -0.42
N ASN A 38 -24.49 -15.47 -0.99
CA ASN A 38 -25.02 -16.61 -0.22
C ASN A 38 -23.99 -17.18 0.77
N ARG A 39 -22.68 -16.98 0.51
CA ARG A 39 -21.58 -17.36 1.40
C ARG A 39 -21.20 -16.25 2.39
N GLY A 40 -21.91 -15.12 2.39
CA GLY A 40 -21.63 -13.97 3.24
C GLY A 40 -20.31 -13.27 2.91
N LEU A 41 -19.84 -13.38 1.66
CA LEU A 41 -18.63 -12.74 1.16
C LEU A 41 -18.99 -11.48 0.36
N TYR A 42 -18.36 -10.37 0.71
CA TYR A 42 -18.65 -9.04 0.17
C TYR A 42 -17.39 -8.38 -0.36
N ASP A 43 -17.51 -7.73 -1.52
CA ASP A 43 -16.46 -6.93 -2.13
C ASP A 43 -16.36 -5.57 -1.42
N ILE A 44 -15.35 -5.43 -0.57
CA ILE A 44 -15.27 -4.35 0.42
C ILE A 44 -15.07 -2.99 -0.23
N TRP A 45 -14.26 -2.93 -1.29
CA TRP A 45 -14.09 -1.70 -2.03
C TRP A 45 -15.43 -1.23 -2.61
N GLY A 46 -16.22 -2.17 -3.12
CA GLY A 46 -17.57 -1.90 -3.64
C GLY A 46 -18.54 -1.42 -2.57
N GLU A 47 -18.48 -1.99 -1.36
CA GLU A 47 -19.33 -1.57 -0.24
C GLU A 47 -19.01 -0.16 0.25
N GLN A 48 -17.73 0.23 0.27
CA GLN A 48 -17.30 1.56 0.74
C GLN A 48 -17.38 2.66 -0.32
N ASN A 49 -17.32 2.31 -1.62
CA ASN A 49 -17.27 3.27 -2.73
C ASN A 49 -18.45 3.08 -3.69
N PRO A 50 -19.71 3.28 -3.22
CA PRO A 50 -20.90 3.12 -4.05
C PRO A 50 -20.89 4.12 -5.21
N GLY A 51 -20.85 3.61 -6.45
CA GLY A 51 -20.92 4.43 -7.66
C GLY A 51 -19.57 4.89 -8.21
N ASP A 52 -18.47 4.57 -7.53
CA ASP A 52 -17.13 4.77 -8.08
C ASP A 52 -16.87 3.77 -9.23
N ILE A 53 -16.24 4.26 -10.30
CA ILE A 53 -15.91 3.52 -11.53
C ILE A 53 -14.40 3.25 -11.66
N SER A 54 -13.66 3.36 -10.56
CA SER A 54 -12.23 3.04 -10.51
C SER A 54 -11.98 1.59 -10.92
N HIS A 55 -10.85 1.41 -11.59
CA HIS A 55 -10.45 0.17 -12.23
C HIS A 55 -9.13 -0.32 -11.65
N THR A 56 -8.93 -1.64 -11.66
CA THR A 56 -7.70 -2.28 -11.20
C THR A 56 -6.86 -2.79 -12.34
N PHE A 57 -7.34 -2.73 -13.58
CA PHE A 57 -6.64 -3.25 -14.75
C PHE A 57 -6.83 -2.35 -15.96
N GLN A 58 -5.76 -2.17 -16.75
CA GLN A 58 -5.79 -1.47 -18.03
C GLN A 58 -5.14 -2.31 -19.13
N SER A 59 -5.90 -2.59 -20.19
CA SER A 59 -5.39 -3.27 -21.39
C SER A 59 -4.85 -2.26 -22.39
N GLY A 60 -3.53 -2.16 -22.53
CA GLY A 60 -2.92 -1.29 -23.53
C GLY A 60 -3.26 -1.67 -24.98
N ARG A 61 -3.50 -2.97 -25.26
CA ARG A 61 -3.86 -3.45 -26.61
C ARG A 61 -5.26 -3.03 -27.04
N HIS A 62 -6.21 -3.03 -26.11
CA HIS A 62 -7.62 -2.78 -26.41
C HIS A 62 -8.09 -1.40 -25.96
N ASP A 63 -7.21 -0.62 -25.33
CA ASP A 63 -7.52 0.67 -24.69
C ASP A 63 -8.77 0.58 -23.78
N THR A 64 -8.88 -0.54 -23.05
CA THR A 64 -9.98 -0.79 -22.13
C THR A 64 -9.51 -0.82 -20.69
N VAL A 65 -10.40 -0.40 -19.80
CA VAL A 65 -10.21 -0.47 -18.35
C VAL A 65 -11.24 -1.42 -17.73
N SER A 66 -10.82 -2.19 -16.74
CA SER A 66 -11.71 -3.08 -16.02
C SER A 66 -11.28 -3.27 -14.58
N ARG A 67 -12.20 -3.78 -13.75
CA ARG A 67 -11.94 -4.09 -12.35
C ARG A 67 -11.93 -5.60 -12.17
N LEU A 68 -10.74 -6.18 -12.21
CA LEU A 68 -10.52 -7.62 -12.16
C LEU A 68 -10.17 -8.10 -10.75
N ASP A 69 -9.57 -7.20 -9.96
CA ASP A 69 -9.09 -7.49 -8.62
C ASP A 69 -10.12 -7.02 -7.59
N SER A 70 -10.39 -7.84 -6.59
CA SER A 70 -11.34 -7.52 -5.53
C SER A 70 -10.94 -8.24 -4.26
N ILE A 71 -11.03 -7.54 -3.13
CA ILE A 71 -10.81 -8.12 -1.81
C ILE A 71 -12.18 -8.41 -1.20
N LEU A 72 -12.44 -9.69 -0.97
CA LEU A 72 -13.69 -10.17 -0.38
C LEU A 72 -13.49 -10.38 1.13
N LEU A 73 -14.37 -9.83 1.96
CA LEU A 73 -14.43 -10.15 3.38
C LEU A 73 -15.78 -10.74 3.77
N THR A 74 -15.78 -11.47 4.88
CA THR A 74 -17.01 -11.95 5.51
C THR A 74 -17.77 -10.79 6.15
N GLN A 75 -19.10 -10.89 6.19
CA GLN A 75 -19.98 -9.87 6.80
C GLN A 75 -19.53 -9.41 8.19
N GLY A 76 -19.02 -10.34 9.03
CA GLY A 76 -18.60 -10.04 10.40
C GLY A 76 -17.33 -9.21 10.52
N LEU A 77 -16.47 -9.19 9.48
CA LEU A 77 -15.24 -8.41 9.47
C LEU A 77 -15.41 -7.02 8.86
N ILE A 78 -16.52 -6.76 8.16
CA ILE A 78 -16.78 -5.44 7.54
C ILE A 78 -16.66 -4.28 8.54
N PRO A 79 -17.19 -4.37 9.79
CA PRO A 79 -17.06 -3.28 10.77
C PRO A 79 -15.62 -3.00 11.22
N SER A 80 -14.69 -3.94 11.02
CA SER A 80 -13.27 -3.76 11.34
C SER A 80 -12.48 -3.07 10.22
N VAL A 81 -13.09 -2.84 9.06
CA VAL A 81 -12.43 -2.16 7.93
C VAL A 81 -12.44 -0.65 8.19
N GLU A 82 -11.25 -0.05 8.23
CA GLU A 82 -11.08 1.41 8.38
C GLU A 82 -11.20 2.12 7.02
N SER A 83 -10.56 1.59 5.98
CA SER A 83 -10.62 2.18 4.65
C SER A 83 -10.25 1.19 3.56
N THR A 84 -10.66 1.49 2.33
CA THR A 84 -10.26 0.80 1.12
C THR A 84 -9.85 1.78 0.05
N ASN A 85 -8.86 1.40 -0.76
CA ASN A 85 -8.32 2.24 -1.79
C ASN A 85 -7.93 1.41 -3.02
N ILE A 86 -8.05 1.99 -4.21
CA ILE A 86 -7.43 1.47 -5.43
C ILE A 86 -6.35 2.46 -5.81
N GLY A 87 -5.10 2.01 -5.75
CA GLY A 87 -3.95 2.85 -6.09
C GLY A 87 -3.80 3.05 -7.60
N ASN A 88 -2.80 3.83 -7.99
CA ASN A 88 -2.45 3.98 -9.40
C ASN A 88 -1.71 2.73 -9.91
N ILE A 89 -1.90 2.42 -11.18
CA ILE A 89 -1.10 1.45 -11.91
C ILE A 89 0.33 2.00 -12.03
N LYS A 90 1.34 1.25 -11.57
CA LYS A 90 2.75 1.72 -11.49
C LYS A 90 3.68 0.95 -12.42
N ILE A 91 3.86 -0.35 -12.17
CA ILE A 91 4.87 -1.19 -12.85
C ILE A 91 4.20 -2.25 -13.72
N THR A 92 3.10 -2.84 -13.24
CA THR A 92 2.30 -3.83 -13.97
C THR A 92 1.13 -3.15 -14.68
N ASP A 93 0.30 -3.92 -15.37
CA ASP A 93 -1.02 -3.53 -15.90
C ASP A 93 -2.13 -3.59 -14.83
N HIS A 94 -1.78 -3.91 -13.58
CA HIS A 94 -2.69 -3.97 -12.44
C HIS A 94 -2.42 -2.85 -11.42
N ALA A 95 -3.50 -2.32 -10.87
CA ALA A 95 -3.50 -1.35 -9.79
C ALA A 95 -3.64 -2.09 -8.44
N PRO A 96 -2.89 -1.67 -7.39
CA PRO A 96 -3.01 -2.29 -6.08
C PRO A 96 -4.38 -2.00 -5.48
N VAL A 97 -4.99 -3.02 -4.86
CA VAL A 97 -6.19 -2.88 -4.04
C VAL A 97 -5.78 -2.99 -2.59
N GLU A 98 -6.05 -1.94 -1.82
CA GLU A 98 -5.64 -1.82 -0.43
C GLU A 98 -6.87 -1.83 0.48
N VAL A 99 -6.78 -2.55 1.60
CA VAL A 99 -7.79 -2.57 2.66
C VAL A 99 -7.05 -2.42 3.99
N ILE A 100 -7.40 -1.40 4.75
CA ILE A 100 -6.90 -1.20 6.11
C ILE A 100 -7.92 -1.78 7.07
N VAL A 101 -7.50 -2.73 7.90
CA VAL A 101 -8.35 -3.41 8.88
C VAL A 101 -7.80 -3.18 10.27
N LYS A 102 -8.66 -2.75 11.18
CA LYS A 102 -8.37 -2.66 12.61
C LYS A 102 -8.49 -4.05 13.24
N ILE A 103 -7.35 -4.72 13.34
CA ILE A 103 -7.19 -5.92 14.16
C ILE A 103 -6.78 -5.45 15.54
N GLY A 104 -7.34 -6.01 16.61
CA GLY A 104 -7.11 -5.57 17.99
C GLY A 104 -5.63 -5.45 18.36
N GLU A 105 -5.33 -4.79 19.49
CA GLU A 105 -3.96 -4.55 19.95
C GLU A 105 -3.22 -5.88 20.19
N GLY A 106 -2.47 -6.32 19.19
CA GLY A 106 -1.49 -7.38 19.35
C GLY A 106 -0.37 -6.92 20.29
N THR A 107 0.28 -7.86 20.96
CA THR A 107 1.47 -7.58 21.76
C THR A 107 2.52 -6.90 20.89
N GLN A 108 2.81 -5.63 21.15
CA GLN A 108 3.88 -4.91 20.46
C GLN A 108 5.19 -5.67 20.68
N THR A 109 5.70 -6.31 19.62
CA THR A 109 7.04 -6.90 19.66
C THR A 109 8.02 -5.77 19.40
N THR A 110 9.05 -5.65 20.25
CA THR A 110 10.15 -4.74 19.96
C THR A 110 10.92 -5.31 18.77
N PRO A 111 11.01 -4.58 17.64
CA PRO A 111 11.73 -5.09 16.49
C PRO A 111 13.19 -5.29 16.84
N SER A 112 13.69 -6.51 16.65
CA SER A 112 15.11 -6.79 16.79
C SER A 112 15.89 -6.04 15.70
N TRP A 113 17.02 -5.45 16.09
CA TRP A 113 17.88 -4.81 15.11
C TRP A 113 18.59 -5.85 14.26
N SER A 114 18.55 -5.67 12.95
CA SER A 114 19.31 -6.45 11.99
C SER A 114 20.26 -5.57 11.18
N PHE A 115 21.49 -6.08 11.01
CA PHE A 115 22.48 -5.47 10.15
C PHE A 115 22.06 -5.62 8.68
N SER A 116 22.11 -4.52 7.90
CA SER A 116 21.63 -4.52 6.52
C SER A 116 22.78 -4.73 5.52
N PRO A 117 22.67 -5.65 4.56
CA PRO A 117 23.71 -5.88 3.54
C PRO A 117 24.06 -4.64 2.70
N ILE A 118 23.14 -3.67 2.57
CA ILE A 118 23.41 -2.45 1.81
C ILE A 118 24.56 -1.62 2.41
N LEU A 119 24.79 -1.76 3.73
CA LEU A 119 25.86 -1.05 4.44
C LEU A 119 27.25 -1.57 4.07
N THR A 120 27.36 -2.82 3.60
CA THR A 120 28.63 -3.40 3.14
C THR A 120 28.82 -3.26 1.64
N THR A 121 27.74 -3.31 0.85
CA THR A 121 27.81 -3.21 -0.62
C THR A 121 28.10 -1.77 -1.09
N ASN A 122 27.58 -0.75 -0.40
CA ASN A 122 27.81 0.64 -0.80
C ASN A 122 29.22 1.10 -0.38
N LYS A 123 30.08 1.41 -1.36
CA LYS A 123 31.47 1.82 -1.14
C LYS A 123 31.60 3.05 -0.23
N GLN A 124 30.79 4.08 -0.43
CA GLN A 124 30.87 5.34 0.34
C GLN A 124 30.48 5.12 1.81
N ILE A 125 29.43 4.32 2.04
CA ILE A 125 28.99 3.98 3.39
C ILE A 125 30.05 3.13 4.09
N ARG A 126 30.63 2.16 3.38
CA ARG A 126 31.73 1.35 3.91
C ARG A 126 32.90 2.22 4.34
N GLU A 127 33.32 3.17 3.51
CA GLU A 127 34.38 4.13 3.84
C GLU A 127 34.02 5.01 5.05
N SER A 128 32.77 5.50 5.13
CA SER A 128 32.26 6.26 6.28
C SER A 128 32.32 5.46 7.58
N LEU A 129 31.87 4.20 7.56
CA LEU A 129 31.91 3.30 8.72
C LEU A 129 33.34 2.93 9.11
N THR A 130 34.22 2.66 8.14
CA THR A 130 35.65 2.40 8.40
C THR A 130 36.31 3.60 9.06
N LYS A 131 36.06 4.82 8.57
CA LYS A 131 36.58 6.05 9.18
C LYS A 131 36.04 6.25 10.60
N THR A 132 34.76 5.99 10.83
CA THR A 132 34.15 6.06 12.17
C THR A 132 34.85 5.11 13.14
N LEU A 133 35.14 3.89 12.71
CA LEU A 133 35.84 2.90 13.53
C LEU A 133 37.30 3.28 13.80
N GLN A 134 38.01 3.79 12.80
CA GLN A 134 39.39 4.27 12.95
C GLN A 134 39.48 5.44 13.94
N ASN A 135 38.56 6.40 13.84
CA ASN A 135 38.49 7.51 14.77
C ASN A 135 38.19 7.04 16.19
N TYR A 136 37.28 6.08 16.35
CA TYR A 136 36.96 5.50 17.66
C TYR A 136 38.23 4.96 18.35
N PHE A 137 39.01 4.11 17.69
CA PHE A 137 40.24 3.58 18.28
C PHE A 137 41.29 4.67 18.51
N LYS A 138 41.44 5.62 17.59
CA LYS A 138 42.38 6.75 17.77
C LYS A 138 42.07 7.57 19.02
N GLU A 139 40.80 7.75 19.36
CA GLU A 139 40.34 8.59 20.46
C GLU A 139 40.21 7.84 21.80
N ASN A 140 39.94 6.52 21.75
CA ASN A 140 39.56 5.74 22.93
C ASN A 140 40.56 4.64 23.30
N ASP A 141 41.56 4.34 22.47
CA ASP A 141 42.63 3.39 22.82
C ASP A 141 43.72 4.10 23.65
N VAL A 142 43.34 4.46 24.88
CA VAL A 142 44.19 5.16 25.85
C VAL A 142 44.56 4.26 27.02
N ASN A 143 45.73 4.51 27.62
CA ASN A 143 46.15 3.84 28.85
C ASN A 143 45.09 4.08 29.94
N ASN A 144 44.59 3.00 30.56
CA ASN A 144 43.55 2.93 31.62
C ASN A 144 42.14 2.44 31.19
N ILE A 145 41.93 2.04 29.94
CA ILE A 145 40.66 1.38 29.53
C ILE A 145 40.86 -0.14 29.41
N THR A 146 39.93 -0.91 29.95
CA THR A 146 39.94 -2.37 29.81
C THR A 146 39.47 -2.78 28.43
N THR A 147 40.10 -3.82 27.85
CA THR A 147 39.75 -4.33 26.51
C THR A 147 38.26 -4.67 26.35
N PRO A 148 37.57 -5.28 27.33
CA PRO A 148 36.13 -5.55 27.21
C PRO A 148 35.29 -4.28 27.09
N LEU A 149 35.60 -3.24 27.87
CA LEU A 149 34.90 -1.96 27.84
C LEU A 149 35.13 -1.24 26.50
N LEU A 150 36.37 -1.24 26.01
CA LEU A 150 36.72 -0.71 24.68
C LEU A 150 35.90 -1.41 23.59
N TRP A 151 35.79 -2.73 23.64
CA TRP A 151 35.04 -3.48 22.62
C TRP A 151 33.52 -3.26 22.71
N ASP A 152 32.97 -3.18 23.92
CA ASP A 152 31.54 -2.91 24.13
C ASP A 152 31.15 -1.51 23.64
N ALA A 153 31.95 -0.49 23.97
CA ALA A 153 31.73 0.87 23.48
C ALA A 153 31.91 0.95 21.95
N MET A 154 32.93 0.30 21.38
CA MET A 154 33.12 0.21 19.92
C MET A 154 31.89 -0.35 19.21
N LYS A 155 31.31 -1.45 19.73
CA LYS A 155 30.10 -2.07 19.17
C LYS A 155 28.91 -1.11 19.22
N ALA A 156 28.73 -0.39 20.33
CA ALA A 156 27.65 0.59 20.46
C ALA A 156 27.79 1.74 19.45
N VAL A 157 29.00 2.30 19.31
CA VAL A 157 29.31 3.37 18.34
C VAL A 157 29.07 2.88 16.91
N THR A 158 29.61 1.71 16.57
CA THR A 158 29.48 1.12 15.23
C THR A 158 28.01 0.87 14.89
N ARG A 159 27.23 0.35 15.83
CA ARG A 159 25.79 0.13 15.65
C ARG A 159 25.05 1.45 15.43
N GLY A 160 25.36 2.49 16.21
CA GLY A 160 24.80 3.83 16.03
C GLY A 160 25.08 4.40 14.64
N ALA A 161 26.33 4.27 14.17
CA ALA A 161 26.72 4.68 12.82
C ALA A 161 25.96 3.91 11.72
N CYS A 162 25.81 2.59 11.87
CA CYS A 162 25.05 1.76 10.95
C CYS A 162 23.56 2.17 10.89
N ILE A 163 22.95 2.46 12.04
CA ILE A 163 21.56 2.92 12.12
C ILE A 163 21.40 4.28 11.44
N LYS A 164 22.34 5.21 11.67
CA LYS A 164 22.36 6.53 11.02
C LYS A 164 22.38 6.41 9.50
N GLU A 165 23.32 5.64 8.95
CA GLU A 165 23.47 5.44 7.50
C GLU A 165 22.23 4.77 6.89
N LYS A 166 21.70 3.72 7.53
CA LYS A 166 20.47 3.04 7.10
C LYS A 166 19.27 3.99 7.09
N THR A 167 19.14 4.81 8.13
CA THR A 167 18.04 5.78 8.25
C THR A 167 18.15 6.86 7.19
N PHE A 168 19.36 7.35 6.92
CA PHE A 168 19.62 8.32 5.86
C PHE A 168 19.26 7.75 4.48
N LEU A 169 19.71 6.54 4.15
CA LEU A 169 19.37 5.87 2.90
C LEU A 169 17.86 5.64 2.75
N LYS A 170 17.19 5.21 3.83
CA LYS A 170 15.73 5.05 3.83
C LYS A 170 15.05 6.37 3.52
N LYS A 171 15.44 7.46 4.19
CA LYS A 171 14.88 8.80 3.95
C LYS A 171 15.10 9.24 2.49
N GLN A 172 16.33 9.10 1.97
CA GLN A 172 16.63 9.48 0.59
C GLN A 172 15.79 8.69 -0.42
N THR A 173 15.66 7.37 -0.22
CA THR A 173 14.89 6.49 -1.09
C THR A 173 13.40 6.81 -1.00
N SER A 174 12.85 6.98 0.20
CA SER A 174 11.45 7.36 0.42
C SER A 174 11.12 8.72 -0.21
N SER A 175 12.00 9.71 -0.12
CA SER A 175 11.78 11.01 -0.78
C SER A 175 11.75 10.89 -2.31
N LYS A 176 12.64 10.07 -2.90
CA LYS A 176 12.63 9.81 -4.34
C LYS A 176 11.34 9.10 -4.78
N ILE A 177 10.95 8.05 -4.05
CA ILE A 177 9.70 7.32 -4.32
C ILE A 177 8.50 8.26 -4.23
N SER A 178 8.39 9.03 -3.15
CA SER A 178 7.26 9.95 -2.96
C SER A 178 7.14 10.97 -4.08
N LYS A 179 8.26 11.51 -4.58
CA LYS A 179 8.25 12.43 -5.72
C LYS A 179 7.73 11.74 -6.99
N ILE A 180 8.23 10.54 -7.30
CA ILE A 180 7.78 9.75 -8.46
C ILE A 180 6.28 9.43 -8.34
N GLU A 181 5.80 9.08 -7.14
CA GLU A 181 4.38 8.78 -6.91
C GLU A 181 3.48 10.01 -7.09
N GLN A 182 3.94 11.19 -6.69
CA GLN A 182 3.24 12.45 -6.96
C GLN A 182 3.15 12.73 -8.46
N ASP A 183 4.26 12.55 -9.19
CA ASP A 183 4.31 12.72 -10.64
C ASP A 183 3.36 11.74 -11.35
N ILE A 184 3.38 10.46 -10.97
CA ILE A 184 2.43 9.44 -11.48
C ILE A 184 0.99 9.88 -11.22
N THR A 185 0.68 10.31 -9.99
CA THR A 185 -0.68 10.72 -9.62
C THR A 185 -1.17 11.92 -10.44
N ALA A 186 -0.30 12.91 -10.67
CA ALA A 186 -0.61 14.06 -11.49
C ALA A 186 -0.84 13.66 -12.96
N LEU A 187 0.01 12.79 -13.52
CA LEU A 187 -0.12 12.29 -14.89
C LEU A 187 -1.37 11.44 -15.08
N SER A 188 -1.66 10.50 -14.17
CA SER A 188 -2.87 9.68 -14.21
C SER A 188 -4.14 10.54 -14.13
N SER A 189 -4.12 11.60 -13.30
CA SER A 189 -5.24 12.53 -13.19
C SER A 189 -5.47 13.31 -14.49
N ARG A 190 -4.40 13.78 -15.14
CA ARG A 190 -4.48 14.44 -16.46
C ARG A 190 -4.99 13.51 -17.53
N TYR A 191 -4.50 12.26 -17.57
CA TYR A 191 -4.93 11.24 -18.53
C TYR A 191 -6.44 10.96 -18.41
N LYS A 192 -6.96 10.83 -17.18
CA LYS A 192 -8.40 10.65 -16.93
C LYS A 192 -9.23 11.83 -17.47
N GLN A 193 -8.73 13.07 -17.32
CA GLN A 193 -9.41 14.27 -17.82
C GLN A 193 -9.39 14.37 -19.35
N THR A 194 -8.29 13.98 -20.00
CA THR A 194 -8.18 14.01 -21.48
C THR A 194 -9.02 12.91 -22.13
N GLY A 195 -9.07 11.71 -21.55
CA GLY A 195 -9.93 10.63 -22.04
C GLY A 195 -11.42 10.99 -21.99
N SER A 196 -11.85 11.72 -20.95
CA SER A 196 -13.24 12.17 -20.80
C SER A 196 -13.69 13.20 -21.84
N LYS A 197 -12.76 13.93 -22.49
CA LYS A 197 -13.08 14.94 -23.52
C LYS A 197 -13.22 14.34 -24.92
N ASN A 198 -12.58 13.20 -25.18
CA ASN A 198 -12.70 12.52 -26.47
C ASN A 198 -13.97 11.66 -26.58
N SER A 199 -14.56 11.25 -25.45
CA SER A 199 -15.85 10.53 -25.42
C SER A 199 -17.09 11.43 -25.45
N SER A 200 -16.92 12.76 -25.42
CA SER A 200 -18.03 13.74 -25.52
C SER A 200 -18.20 14.36 -26.91
N ASN A 201 -17.38 13.95 -27.90
CA ASN A 201 -17.44 14.42 -29.29
C ASN A 201 -17.79 13.29 -30.29
N LEU A 202 -18.44 12.22 -29.81
CA LEU A 202 -19.00 11.14 -30.62
C LEU A 202 -20.49 11.00 -30.32
#